data_AF-A0A976FL64-F1
#
_entry.id   AF-A0A976FL64-F1
#
_cell.length_a   1.000
_cell.length_b   1.000
_cell.length_c   1.000
_cell.angle_alpha   90.00
_cell.angle_beta   90.00
_cell.angle_gamma   90.00
#
_symmetry.space_group_name_H-M   'P 1'
#
loop_
_entity.id
_entity.type
_entity.pdbx_description
1 polymer ?
#
loop_
_entity_poly.entity_id
_entity_poly.type
_entity_poly.pdbx_seq_one_letter_code
_entity_poly.pdbx_strand_id
1 'polypeptide(L)'
;MQSLLNKGIRLTSQSIRAGARGMSSATEQEAKEQMQRWTTISKGMIGLVAVFTVYAIGDHLNHEHHDEEEIAYPYLKMRTKPYPWPESNCDLMDFECRRLAREAKKALE
;
A
#
# COMPACT_ATOMS: atom_id res chain seq x y z
N MET A 1 30.26 -80.15 20.37
CA MET A 1 31.20 -79.35 19.55
C MET A 1 30.36 -78.42 18.69
N GLN A 2 30.04 -77.23 19.19
CA GLN A 2 30.72 -75.97 18.82
C GLN A 2 30.78 -75.74 17.30
N SER A 3 29.87 -74.91 16.79
CA SER A 3 30.26 -73.80 15.94
C SER A 3 29.19 -72.71 16.05
N LEU A 4 29.46 -71.76 16.96
CA LEU A 4 28.84 -70.45 16.96
C LEU A 4 29.51 -69.60 15.87
N LEU A 5 28.84 -68.50 15.51
CA LEU A 5 29.30 -67.41 14.64
C LEU A 5 29.14 -67.60 13.13
N ASN A 6 28.06 -67.02 12.61
CA ASN A 6 28.22 -65.93 11.64
C ASN A 6 27.00 -64.99 11.72
N LYS A 7 27.02 -64.12 12.73
CA LYS A 7 26.25 -62.87 12.77
C LYS A 7 27.19 -61.76 12.32
N GLY A 8 26.70 -60.90 11.42
CA GLY A 8 27.45 -59.76 10.86
C GLY A 8 28.01 -60.17 9.50
N ILE A 9 27.66 -59.52 8.40
CA ILE A 9 27.77 -58.08 8.21
C ILE A 9 26.64 -57.65 7.26
N ARG A 10 25.60 -56.99 7.80
CA ARG A 10 24.74 -56.11 6.99
C ARG A 10 25.48 -54.78 6.93
N LEU A 11 26.35 -54.62 5.94
CA LEU A 11 26.97 -53.33 5.64
C LEU A 11 25.85 -52.33 5.36
N THR A 12 25.71 -51.41 6.29
CA THR A 12 24.89 -50.22 6.24
C THR A 12 25.32 -49.35 5.06
N SER A 13 24.65 -49.48 3.91
CA SER A 13 24.68 -48.48 2.84
C SER A 13 23.80 -47.25 3.16
N GLN A 14 23.67 -46.91 4.45
CA GLN A 14 22.86 -45.79 4.91
C GLN A 14 23.77 -44.60 5.25
N SER A 15 24.55 -44.12 4.29
CA SER A 15 25.27 -42.86 4.45
C SER A 15 25.73 -42.32 3.11
N ILE A 16 24.82 -41.79 2.28
CA ILE A 16 24.93 -40.54 1.48
C ILE A 16 23.51 -40.12 1.00
N ARG A 17 22.54 -39.99 1.92
CA ARG A 17 21.26 -39.29 1.66
C ARG A 17 20.84 -38.37 2.80
N ALA A 18 21.70 -38.17 3.80
CA ALA A 18 21.44 -37.31 4.96
C ALA A 18 22.05 -35.91 4.77
N GLY A 19 21.82 -35.28 3.62
CA GLY A 19 22.49 -34.03 3.25
C GLY A 19 21.63 -32.97 2.56
N ALA A 20 20.33 -33.20 2.38
CA ALA A 20 19.43 -32.11 2.02
C ALA A 20 18.99 -31.43 3.32
N ARG A 21 19.77 -30.45 3.78
CA ARG A 21 19.28 -29.48 4.76
C ARG A 21 18.16 -28.70 4.07
N GLY A 22 16.91 -29.13 4.26
CA GLY A 22 15.75 -28.37 3.82
C GLY A 22 15.86 -26.97 4.40
N MET A 23 16.07 -25.97 3.55
CA MET A 23 16.29 -24.57 3.94
C MET A 23 15.04 -23.87 4.50
N SER A 24 14.01 -24.62 4.89
CA SER A 24 12.79 -24.07 5.49
C SER A 24 12.71 -24.49 6.94
N SER A 25 12.64 -23.52 7.85
CA SER A 25 12.38 -23.77 9.27
C SER A 25 10.94 -24.24 9.53
N ALA A 26 10.06 -24.13 8.53
CA ALA A 26 8.66 -24.52 8.59
C ALA A 26 8.36 -25.69 7.66
N THR A 27 7.55 -26.63 8.14
CA THR A 27 6.98 -27.72 7.36
C THR A 27 6.02 -27.17 6.28
N GLU A 28 5.78 -27.93 5.21
CA GLU A 28 4.85 -27.51 4.14
C GLU A 28 3.43 -27.24 4.68
N GLN A 29 3.01 -27.99 5.70
CA GLN A 29 1.73 -27.82 6.34
C GLN A 29 1.65 -26.51 7.14
N GLU A 30 2.68 -26.17 7.91
CA GLU A 30 2.78 -24.89 8.63
C GLU A 30 2.79 -23.69 7.67
N ALA A 31 3.45 -23.81 6.52
CA ALA A 31 3.46 -22.77 5.50
C ALA A 31 2.06 -22.51 4.91
N LYS A 32 1.28 -23.58 4.65
CA LYS A 32 -0.10 -23.47 4.18
C LYS A 32 -1.00 -22.83 5.24
N GLU A 33 -0.85 -23.21 6.50
CA GLU A 33 -1.61 -22.60 7.60
C GLU A 33 -1.30 -21.11 7.75
N GLN A 34 -0.02 -20.72 7.68
CA GLN A 34 0.38 -19.32 7.76
C GLN A 34 -0.22 -18.50 6.61
N MET A 35 -0.21 -19.03 5.38
CA MET A 35 -0.82 -18.40 4.21
C MET A 35 -2.33 -18.19 4.42
N GLN A 36 -3.05 -19.21 4.89
CA GLN A 36 -4.50 -19.12 5.10
C GLN A 36 -4.87 -18.11 6.19
N ARG A 37 -4.08 -18.07 7.28
CA ARG A 37 -4.26 -17.08 8.36
C ARG A 37 -4.14 -15.65 7.83
N TRP A 38 -3.05 -15.32 7.14
CA TRP A 38 -2.84 -13.97 6.59
C TRP A 38 -3.84 -13.61 5.49
N THR A 39 -4.26 -14.57 4.67
CA THR A 39 -5.33 -14.36 3.69
C THR A 39 -6.64 -13.98 4.38
N THR A 40 -6.97 -14.66 5.47
CA THR A 40 -8.20 -14.40 6.23
C THR A 40 -8.16 -13.04 6.90
N ILE A 41 -7.04 -12.70 7.53
CA ILE A 41 -6.83 -11.37 8.14
C ILE A 41 -6.94 -10.28 7.07
N SER A 42 -6.31 -10.46 5.92
CA SER A 42 -6.34 -9.48 4.83
C SER A 42 -7.76 -9.25 4.31
N LYS A 43 -8.56 -10.33 4.16
CA LYS A 43 -9.99 -10.21 3.80
C LYS A 43 -10.78 -9.39 4.82
N GLY A 44 -10.51 -9.59 6.11
CA GLY A 44 -11.11 -8.78 7.18
C GLY A 44 -10.73 -7.31 7.08
N MET A 45 -9.43 -7.02 6.86
CA MET A 45 -8.93 -5.64 6.72
C MET A 45 -9.49 -4.94 5.48
N ILE A 46 -9.65 -5.64 4.36
CA ILE A 46 -10.31 -5.10 3.16
C ILE A 46 -11.73 -4.66 3.49
N GLY A 47 -12.49 -5.46 4.24
CA GLY A 47 -13.83 -5.10 4.69
C GLY A 47 -13.85 -3.83 5.55
N LEU A 48 -12.93 -3.72 6.51
CA LEU A 48 -12.81 -2.54 7.37
C LEU A 48 -12.48 -1.28 6.56
N VAL A 49 -11.50 -1.36 5.66
CA VAL A 49 -11.10 -0.25 4.80
C VAL A 49 -12.26 0.17 3.90
N ALA A 50 -13.03 -0.78 3.36
CA ALA A 50 -14.20 -0.46 2.54
C ALA A 50 -15.25 0.36 3.31
N VAL A 51 -15.57 -0.04 4.56
CA VAL A 51 -16.52 0.71 5.40
C VAL A 51 -15.99 2.12 5.70
N PHE A 52 -14.72 2.23 6.10
CA PHE A 52 -14.09 3.52 6.36
C PHE A 52 -14.07 4.41 5.11
N THR A 53 -13.82 3.83 3.94
CA THR A 53 -13.82 4.57 2.66
C THR A 53 -15.20 5.15 2.36
N VAL A 54 -16.28 4.38 2.54
CA VAL A 54 -17.65 4.88 2.35
C VAL A 54 -17.96 6.02 3.32
N TYR A 55 -17.55 5.88 4.60
CA TYR A 55 -17.70 6.95 5.58
C TYR A 55 -16.94 8.22 5.18
N ALA A 56 -15.67 8.09 4.79
CA ALA A 56 -14.83 9.22 4.38
C ALA A 56 -15.35 9.91 3.11
N ILE A 57 -15.88 9.14 2.14
CA ILE A 57 -16.56 9.71 0.97
C ILE A 57 -17.81 10.47 1.40
N GLY A 58 -18.61 9.92 2.31
CA GLY A 58 -19.80 10.58 2.84
C GLY A 58 -19.47 11.93 3.50
N ASP A 59 -18.42 11.97 4.32
CA ASP A 59 -17.92 13.20 4.93
C ASP A 59 -17.39 14.19 3.87
N HIS A 60 -16.58 13.71 2.93
CA HIS A 60 -16.00 14.54 1.87
C HIS A 60 -17.04 15.10 0.89
N LEU A 61 -18.21 14.49 0.74
CA LEU A 61 -19.29 15.05 -0.08
C LEU A 61 -20.17 16.06 0.68
N ASN A 62 -20.09 16.09 2.01
CA ASN A 62 -20.93 16.94 2.87
C ASN A 62 -20.16 18.08 3.56
N HIS A 63 -18.83 18.08 3.55
CA HIS A 63 -18.07 19.23 4.04
C HIS A 63 -18.22 20.42 3.09
N GLU A 64 -18.70 21.55 3.60
CA GLU A 64 -18.57 22.82 2.89
C GLU A 64 -17.09 23.19 2.88
N HIS A 65 -16.57 23.56 1.71
CA HIS A 65 -15.38 24.39 1.67
C HIS A 65 -15.78 25.68 2.35
N HIS A 66 -15.30 25.89 3.58
CA HIS A 66 -15.51 27.14 4.28
C HIS A 66 -14.87 28.25 3.44
N ASP A 67 -15.69 28.87 2.59
CA ASP A 67 -15.48 30.22 2.08
C ASP A 67 -15.67 31.18 3.28
N GLU A 68 -14.93 30.96 4.38
CA GLU A 68 -14.68 32.02 5.34
C GLU A 68 -14.12 33.15 4.49
N GLU A 69 -14.84 34.28 4.43
CA GLU A 69 -14.43 35.48 3.68
C GLU A 69 -12.92 35.62 3.80
N GLU A 70 -12.16 35.25 2.76
CA GLU A 70 -10.71 35.19 2.86
C GLU A 70 -10.26 36.61 3.06
N ILE A 71 -10.06 37.00 4.32
CA ILE A 71 -9.54 38.31 4.67
C ILE A 71 -8.18 38.33 3.98
N ALA A 72 -8.02 39.25 3.02
CA ALA A 72 -6.83 39.37 2.19
C ALA A 72 -5.66 39.88 3.03
N TYR A 73 -5.16 39.03 3.91
CA TYR A 73 -4.02 39.31 4.73
C TYR A 73 -2.78 39.41 3.83
N PRO A 74 -1.87 40.37 4.10
CA PRO A 74 -0.74 40.65 3.22
C PRO A 74 0.26 39.48 3.08
N TYR A 75 0.19 38.49 3.98
CA TYR A 75 1.01 37.28 3.94
C TYR A 75 0.34 36.11 3.21
N LEU A 76 -0.96 36.18 2.94
CA LEU A 76 -1.68 35.18 2.15
C LEU A 76 -1.53 35.49 0.67
N LYS A 77 -1.44 34.43 -0.16
CA LYS A 77 -1.30 34.52 -1.62
C LYS A 77 -0.18 35.48 -2.09
N MET A 78 0.86 35.66 -1.27
CA MET A 78 1.99 36.55 -1.57
C MET A 78 2.71 36.07 -2.85
N ARG A 79 2.87 36.99 -3.81
CA ARG A 79 3.50 36.70 -5.11
C ARG A 79 4.59 37.72 -5.43
N THR A 80 5.85 37.30 -5.36
CA THR A 80 7.01 38.13 -5.75
C THR A 80 7.47 37.87 -7.19
N LYS A 81 7.12 36.72 -7.77
CA LYS A 81 7.44 36.30 -9.13
C LYS A 81 6.26 35.50 -9.69
N PRO A 82 5.90 35.64 -10.98
CA PRO A 82 4.86 34.80 -11.60
C PRO A 82 5.26 33.32 -11.65
N TYR A 83 4.26 32.43 -11.64
CA TYR A 83 4.51 30.99 -11.85
C TYR A 83 4.88 30.71 -13.31
N PRO A 84 5.62 29.63 -13.61
CA PRO A 84 6.11 29.32 -14.96
C PRO A 84 5.06 28.69 -15.89
N TRP A 85 3.79 28.57 -15.48
CA TRP A 85 2.69 28.04 -16.30
C TRP A 85 1.76 29.15 -16.81
N PRO A 86 0.89 28.87 -17.81
CA PRO A 86 0.08 29.90 -18.48
C PRO A 86 -0.79 30.72 -17.52
N GLU A 87 -1.46 30.09 -16.57
CA GLU A 87 -2.22 30.76 -15.52
C GLU A 87 -1.30 31.16 -14.35
N SER A 88 -0.38 32.11 -14.61
CA SER A 88 0.76 32.41 -13.73
C SER A 88 0.41 32.92 -12.32
N ASN A 89 -0.86 33.27 -12.08
CA ASN A 89 -1.40 33.72 -10.80
C ASN A 89 -2.08 32.62 -9.99
N CYS A 90 -2.35 31.45 -10.58
CA CYS A 90 -2.96 30.31 -9.89
C CYS A 90 -1.88 29.36 -9.37
N ASP A 91 -2.05 28.78 -8.19
CA ASP A 91 -1.10 27.81 -7.62
C ASP A 91 -1.09 26.47 -8.41
N LEU A 92 -0.19 25.55 -8.02
CA LEU A 92 0.00 24.29 -8.76
C LEU A 92 -1.25 23.40 -8.75
N MET A 93 -1.95 23.32 -7.60
CA MET A 93 -3.13 22.47 -7.39
C MET A 93 -4.42 23.29 -7.23
N ASP A 94 -4.39 24.57 -7.60
CA ASP A 94 -5.55 25.46 -7.56
C ASP A 94 -6.34 25.31 -8.88
N PHE A 95 -7.14 24.25 -8.93
CA PHE A 95 -7.91 23.89 -10.13
C PHE A 95 -9.04 24.89 -10.40
N GLU A 96 -9.67 25.43 -9.35
CA GLU A 96 -10.73 26.43 -9.49
C GLU A 96 -10.20 27.76 -10.04
N CYS A 97 -9.08 28.29 -9.51
CA CYS A 97 -8.45 29.49 -10.08
C CYS A 97 -8.12 29.30 -11.56
N ARG A 98 -7.59 28.13 -11.94
CA ARG A 98 -7.27 27.84 -13.35
C ARG A 98 -8.52 27.79 -14.22
N ARG A 99 -9.60 27.18 -13.73
CA ARG A 99 -10.89 27.12 -14.44
C ARG A 99 -11.42 28.53 -14.69
N LEU A 100 -11.50 29.34 -13.63
CA LEU A 100 -11.96 30.74 -13.69
C LEU A 100 -11.07 31.60 -14.60
N ALA A 101 -9.75 31.49 -14.49
CA ALA A 101 -8.82 32.24 -15.34
C ALA A 101 -9.00 31.91 -16.83
N ARG A 102 -9.24 30.64 -17.16
CA ARG A 102 -9.50 30.20 -18.54
C ARG A 102 -10.86 30.66 -19.07
N GLU A 103 -11.89 30.59 -18.24
CA GLU A 103 -13.23 31.09 -18.58
C GLU A 103 -13.21 32.60 -18.82
N ALA A 104 -12.56 33.35 -17.93
CA ALA A 104 -12.37 34.79 -18.08
C ALA A 104 -11.60 35.14 -19.36
N LYS A 105 -10.54 34.37 -19.69
CA LYS A 105 -9.81 34.55 -20.95
C LYS A 105 -10.70 34.32 -22.17
N LYS A 106 -11.50 33.25 -22.18
CA LYS A 106 -12.44 32.95 -23.27
C LYS A 106 -13.54 34.01 -23.42
N ALA A 107 -14.01 34.60 -22.33
CA ALA A 107 -15.02 35.65 -22.36
C ALA A 107 -14.49 36.99 -22.93
N LEU A 108 -13.16 37.15 -22.99
CA LEU A 108 -12.49 38.33 -23.56
C LEU A 108 -12.04 38.11 -25.02
N GLU A 109 -12.14 36.90 -25.55
CA GLU A 109 -11.84 36.52 -26.95
C GLU A 109 -13.09 36.65 -27.83
#